data_AF-A0AA49Q835-F1
#
_entry.id   AF-A0AA49Q835-F1
#
_cell.length_a   1.000
_cell.length_b   1.000
_cell.length_c   1.000
_cell.angle_alpha   90.00
_cell.angle_beta   90.00
_cell.angle_gamma   90.00
#
_symmetry.space_group_name_H-M   'P 1'
#
loop_
_entity.id
_entity.type
_entity.pdbx_description
1 polymer ?
#
loop_
_entity_poly.entity_id
_entity_poly.type
_entity_poly.pdbx_seq_one_letter_code
_entity_poly.pdbx_strand_id
1 'polypeptide(L)'
;MPPRPFWPRLLLATLFTVSGLNQLIQVPGEFRGDDALPMLGILHVVAGVPGILTAIGAWRMTRWAWMAALAWAAATSTLILSLESLLQLSPEDAQGFVPAVIGIALVGTCAAWYLFRSARRVAGNAASTAAD
;
A
#
# COMPACT_ATOMS: atom_id res chain seq x y z
N MET A 1 -12.54 13.94 -26.30
CA MET A 1 -12.13 12.93 -25.30
C MET A 1 -12.55 13.42 -23.93
N PRO A 2 -13.37 12.70 -23.14
CA PRO A 2 -13.68 13.12 -21.78
C PRO A 2 -12.40 13.14 -20.94
N PRO A 3 -12.21 14.14 -20.05
CA PRO A 3 -11.02 14.25 -19.23
C PRO A 3 -10.89 13.00 -18.36
N ARG A 4 -9.69 12.40 -18.34
CA ARG A 4 -9.40 11.29 -17.42
C ARG A 4 -9.63 11.78 -15.99
N PRO A 5 -10.34 11.04 -15.13
CA PRO A 5 -10.62 11.50 -13.78
C PRO A 5 -9.29 11.64 -13.03
N PHE A 6 -8.89 12.89 -12.80
CA PHE A 6 -7.64 13.27 -12.12
C PHE A 6 -7.71 12.95 -10.62
N TRP A 7 -8.89 13.18 -10.02
CA TRP A 7 -9.11 13.06 -8.58
C TRP A 7 -8.78 11.68 -7.98
N PRO A 8 -9.23 10.54 -8.54
CA PRO A 8 -8.92 9.24 -7.95
C PRO A 8 -7.42 8.91 -8.01
N ARG A 9 -6.71 9.37 -9.04
CA ARG A 9 -5.25 9.18 -9.16
C ARG A 9 -4.52 9.93 -8.07
N LEU A 10 -4.87 11.20 -7.92
CA LEU A 10 -4.28 12.06 -6.90
C LEU A 10 -4.58 11.50 -5.51
N LEU A 11 -5.83 11.11 -5.24
CA LEU A 11 -6.23 10.51 -3.98
C LEU A 11 -5.40 9.27 -3.63
N LEU A 12 -5.32 8.30 -4.55
CA LEU A 12 -4.53 7.08 -4.31
C LEU A 12 -3.04 7.41 -4.16
N ALA A 13 -2.48 8.27 -5.01
CA ALA A 13 -1.09 8.68 -4.90
C ALA A 13 -0.80 9.30 -3.52
N THR A 14 -1.63 10.21 -3.05
CA THR A 14 -1.49 10.85 -1.73
C THR A 14 -1.63 9.84 -0.60
N LEU A 15 -2.70 9.04 -0.60
CA LEU A 15 -2.95 8.04 0.46
C LEU A 15 -1.78 7.06 0.59
N PHE A 16 -1.33 6.48 -0.52
CA PHE A 16 -0.23 5.52 -0.51
C PHE A 16 1.14 6.15 -0.25
N THR A 17 1.33 7.43 -0.61
CA THR A 17 2.55 8.18 -0.24
C THR A 17 2.60 8.38 1.26
N VAL A 18 1.52 8.90 1.86
CA VAL A 18 1.45 9.15 3.31
C VAL A 18 1.63 7.84 4.07
N SER A 19 0.89 6.80 3.70
CA SER A 19 1.00 5.48 4.32
C SER A 19 2.41 4.89 4.15
N GLY A 20 3.00 4.94 2.95
CA GLY A 20 4.33 4.40 2.68
C GLY A 20 5.42 5.13 3.45
N LEU A 21 5.41 6.47 3.45
CA LEU A 21 6.37 7.28 4.19
C LEU A 21 6.23 7.08 5.71
N ASN A 22 5.00 6.99 6.23
CA ASN A 22 4.76 6.73 7.65
C ASN A 22 5.41 5.42 8.12
N GLN A 23 5.41 4.38 7.28
CA GLN A 23 6.10 3.13 7.59
C GLN A 23 7.62 3.29 7.52
N LEU A 24 8.14 3.94 6.47
CA LEU A 24 9.59 4.08 6.26
C LEU A 24 10.27 4.98 7.30
N ILE A 25 9.55 5.96 7.88
CA ILE A 25 10.08 6.83 8.93
C ILE A 25 10.33 6.07 10.25
N GLN A 26 9.63 4.96 10.49
CA GLN A 26 9.83 4.14 11.70
C GLN A 26 11.09 3.27 11.64
N VAL A 27 11.56 2.94 10.42
CA VAL A 27 12.70 2.05 10.18
C VAL A 27 13.96 2.43 10.99
N PRO A 28 14.44 3.69 11.01
CA PRO A 28 15.66 4.03 11.75
C PRO A 28 15.54 3.84 13.26
N GLY A 29 14.32 3.90 13.82
CA GLY A 29 14.06 3.65 15.25
C GLY A 29 14.25 2.18 15.61
N GLU A 30 13.82 1.27 14.74
CA GLU A 30 13.84 -0.17 14.99
C GLU A 30 15.23 -0.82 14.93
N PHE A 31 16.22 -0.10 14.40
CA PHE A 31 17.62 -0.56 14.30
C PHE A 31 18.57 0.11 15.29
N ARG A 32 18.06 0.90 16.24
CA ARG A 32 18.88 1.66 17.20
C ARG A 32 18.45 1.39 18.64
N GLY A 33 19.40 0.95 19.48
CA GLY A 33 19.20 0.77 20.92
C GLY A 33 19.33 -0.68 21.37
N ASP A 34 19.32 -0.90 22.69
CA ASP A 34 19.43 -2.22 23.31
C ASP A 34 18.16 -3.08 23.11
N ASP A 35 17.02 -2.46 22.81
CA ASP A 35 15.72 -3.12 22.53
C ASP A 35 15.39 -3.18 21.03
N ALA A 36 16.40 -3.15 20.15
CA ALA A 36 16.16 -3.19 18.71
C ALA A 36 15.33 -4.42 18.31
N LEU A 37 14.29 -4.19 17.50
CA LEU A 37 13.47 -5.23 16.90
C LEU A 37 13.68 -5.23 15.37
N PRO A 38 14.80 -5.80 14.87
CA PRO A 38 15.12 -5.82 13.43
C PRO A 38 13.98 -6.37 12.56
N MET A 39 13.22 -7.34 13.09
CA MET A 39 12.06 -7.89 12.41
C MET A 39 10.96 -6.83 12.17
N LEU A 40 10.69 -5.97 13.15
CA LEU A 40 9.73 -4.89 13.02
C LEU A 40 10.21 -3.85 12.00
N GLY A 41 11.50 -3.51 12.02
CA GLY A 41 12.13 -2.66 11.01
C GLY A 41 12.00 -3.22 9.59
N ILE A 42 12.19 -4.53 9.41
CA ILE A 42 11.98 -5.22 8.12
C ILE A 42 10.51 -5.13 7.70
N LEU A 43 9.55 -5.38 8.61
CA LEU A 43 8.12 -5.28 8.31
C LEU A 43 7.72 -3.87 7.87
N HIS A 44 8.27 -2.82 8.50
CA HIS A 44 8.09 -1.44 8.08
C HIS A 44 8.62 -1.16 6.68
N VAL A 45 9.80 -1.70 6.31
CA VAL A 45 10.33 -1.59 4.94
C VAL A 45 9.44 -2.31 3.94
N VAL A 46 9.05 -3.55 4.24
CA VAL A 46 8.25 -4.42 3.36
C VAL A 46 6.82 -3.88 3.20
N ALA A 47 6.28 -3.16 4.18
CA ALA A 47 5.01 -2.44 4.03
C ALA A 47 5.19 -1.08 3.32
N GLY A 48 6.22 -0.32 3.69
CA GLY A 48 6.45 1.04 3.21
C GLY A 48 6.81 1.12 1.72
N VAL A 49 7.72 0.27 1.24
CA VAL A 49 8.20 0.29 -0.16
C VAL A 49 7.06 0.02 -1.15
N PRO A 50 6.22 -1.03 -1.00
CA PRO A 50 5.05 -1.22 -1.84
C PRO A 50 4.06 -0.05 -1.79
N GLY A 51 3.93 0.63 -0.64
CA GLY A 51 3.14 1.85 -0.53
C GLY A 51 3.64 2.95 -1.48
N ILE A 52 4.93 3.27 -1.42
CA ILE A 52 5.55 4.27 -2.32
C ILE A 52 5.45 3.85 -3.79
N LEU A 53 5.69 2.58 -4.09
CA LEU A 53 5.55 2.05 -5.46
C LEU A 53 4.11 2.18 -5.95
N THR A 54 3.12 1.89 -5.10
CA THR A 54 1.70 2.07 -5.44
C THR A 54 1.40 3.54 -5.74
N ALA A 55 1.93 4.47 -4.94
CA ALA A 55 1.73 5.90 -5.17
C ALA A 55 2.31 6.36 -6.52
N ILE A 56 3.56 6.00 -6.81
CA ILE A 56 4.22 6.30 -8.09
C ILE A 56 3.43 5.66 -9.25
N GLY A 57 3.02 4.41 -9.07
CA GLY A 57 2.26 3.65 -10.05
C GLY A 57 0.88 4.26 -10.32
N ALA A 58 0.17 4.71 -9.29
CA ALA A 58 -1.12 5.39 -9.41
C ALA A 58 -0.99 6.76 -10.09
N TRP A 59 0.03 7.53 -9.73
CA TRP A 59 0.32 8.82 -10.35
C TRP A 59 0.66 8.65 -11.83
N ARG A 60 1.50 7.68 -12.19
CA ARG A 60 1.92 7.41 -13.58
C ARG A 60 0.97 6.49 -14.37
N MET A 61 -0.04 5.91 -13.73
CA MET A 61 -0.93 4.88 -14.29
C MET A 61 -0.18 3.69 -14.90
N THR A 62 0.77 3.13 -14.16
CA THR A 62 1.55 1.99 -14.63
C THR A 62 0.79 0.67 -14.52
N ARG A 63 1.11 -0.29 -15.39
CA ARG A 63 0.48 -1.62 -15.41
C ARG A 63 0.77 -2.49 -14.19
N TRP A 64 1.81 -2.17 -13.42
CA TRP A 64 2.25 -2.93 -12.24
C TRP A 64 1.74 -2.32 -10.92
N ALA A 65 1.10 -1.13 -10.96
CA ALA A 65 0.65 -0.41 -9.77
C ALA A 65 -0.34 -1.22 -8.91
N TRP A 66 -1.19 -2.04 -9.53
CA TRP A 66 -2.12 -2.91 -8.80
C TRP A 66 -1.42 -4.02 -8.01
N MET A 67 -0.30 -4.56 -8.52
CA MET A 67 0.49 -5.56 -7.79
C MET A 67 1.14 -4.93 -6.56
N ALA A 68 1.67 -3.71 -6.70
CA ALA A 68 2.21 -2.96 -5.57
C ALA A 68 1.14 -2.69 -4.50
N ALA A 69 -0.10 -2.38 -4.90
CA ALA A 69 -1.20 -2.14 -3.97
C ALA A 69 -1.57 -3.40 -3.17
N LEU A 70 -1.60 -4.57 -3.83
CA LEU A 70 -1.81 -5.85 -3.15
C LEU A 70 -0.65 -6.21 -2.22
N ALA A 71 0.59 -5.98 -2.66
CA ALA A 71 1.77 -6.21 -1.82
C ALA A 71 1.76 -5.32 -0.57
N TRP A 72 1.37 -4.04 -0.72
CA TRP A 72 1.18 -3.13 0.41
C TRP A 72 0.11 -3.66 1.38
N ALA A 73 -1.03 -4.10 0.86
CA ALA A 73 -2.13 -4.61 1.68
C ALA A 73 -1.70 -5.83 2.49
N ALA A 74 -1.07 -6.81 1.82
CA ALA A 74 -0.58 -8.02 2.46
C ALA A 74 0.48 -7.70 3.52
N ALA A 75 1.50 -6.92 3.17
CA ALA A 75 2.58 -6.57 4.09
C ALA A 75 2.09 -5.78 5.31
N THR A 76 1.20 -4.81 5.11
CA THR A 76 0.68 -3.98 6.20
C THR A 76 -0.27 -4.79 7.10
N SER A 77 -1.08 -5.68 6.53
CA SER A 77 -1.89 -6.62 7.33
C SER A 77 -1.02 -7.56 8.15
N THR A 78 0.05 -8.12 7.57
CA THR A 78 1.02 -8.95 8.29
C THR A 78 1.70 -8.17 9.41
N LEU A 79 2.10 -6.91 9.16
CA LEU A 79 2.66 -6.03 10.18
C LEU A 79 1.69 -5.89 11.36
N ILE A 80 0.41 -5.55 11.12
CA ILE A 80 -0.58 -5.36 12.19
C ILE A 80 -0.79 -6.65 12.99
N LEU A 81 -0.94 -7.80 12.32
CA LEU A 81 -1.09 -9.08 13.03
C LEU A 81 0.17 -9.46 13.82
N SER A 82 1.35 -9.05 13.34
CA SER A 82 2.61 -9.33 14.02
C SER A 82 2.79 -8.44 15.26
N LEU A 83 2.20 -7.25 15.31
CA LEU A 83 2.29 -6.35 16.47
C LEU A 83 1.76 -7.01 17.75
N GLU A 84 0.71 -7.82 17.66
CA GLU A 84 0.13 -8.49 18.84
C GLU A 84 1.17 -9.41 19.50
N SER A 85 1.84 -10.25 18.70
CA SER A 85 2.88 -11.15 19.16
C SER A 85 4.18 -10.44 19.54
N LEU A 86 4.55 -9.38 18.81
CA LEU A 86 5.80 -8.66 19.03
C LEU A 86 5.76 -7.78 20.29
N LEU A 87 4.60 -7.20 20.60
CA LEU A 87 4.39 -6.33 21.75
C LEU A 87 3.78 -7.04 22.96
N GLN A 88 3.52 -8.35 22.87
CA GLN A 88 2.93 -9.16 23.94
C GLN A 88 1.64 -8.55 24.52
N LEU A 89 0.78 -8.05 23.62
CA LEU A 89 -0.43 -7.34 24.02
C LEU A 89 -1.46 -8.28 24.67
N SER A 90 -2.24 -7.74 25.60
CA SER A 90 -3.38 -8.47 26.16
C SER A 90 -4.49 -8.63 25.11
N PRO A 91 -5.37 -9.64 25.22
CA PRO A 91 -6.49 -9.83 24.29
C PRO A 91 -7.44 -8.62 24.23
N GLU A 92 -7.51 -7.83 25.30
CA GLU A 92 -8.33 -6.62 25.40
C GLU A 92 -7.73 -5.48 24.55
N ASP A 93 -6.40 -5.35 24.55
CA ASP A 93 -5.67 -4.36 23.75
C ASP A 93 -5.64 -4.72 22.26
N ALA A 94 -5.76 -6.01 21.92
CA ALA A 94 -5.71 -6.52 20.55
C ALA A 94 -7.06 -6.46 19.80
N GLN A 95 -8.18 -6.10 20.46
CA GLN A 95 -9.52 -6.16 19.86
C GLN A 95 -9.68 -5.32 18.57
N GLY A 96 -8.85 -4.28 18.40
CA GLY A 96 -8.86 -3.42 17.20
C GLY A 96 -8.09 -3.98 15.99
N PHE A 97 -7.29 -5.03 16.14
CA PHE A 97 -6.32 -5.43 15.11
C PHE A 97 -6.99 -6.15 13.94
N VAL A 98 -7.90 -7.09 14.23
CA VAL A 98 -8.67 -7.81 13.21
C VAL A 98 -9.47 -6.86 12.30
N PRO A 99 -10.29 -5.94 12.83
CA PRO A 99 -11.00 -4.99 11.97
C PRO A 99 -10.05 -4.05 11.22
N ALA A 100 -8.90 -3.66 11.79
CA ALA A 100 -7.89 -2.88 11.09
C ALA A 100 -7.30 -3.64 9.89
N VAL A 101 -6.95 -4.91 10.07
CA VAL A 101 -6.45 -5.81 9.01
C VAL A 101 -7.47 -5.96 7.89
N ILE A 102 -8.75 -6.16 8.23
CA ILE A 102 -9.83 -6.24 7.25
C ILE A 102 -9.94 -4.92 6.48
N GLY A 103 -9.90 -3.77 7.17
CA GLY A 103 -9.94 -2.45 6.55
C GLY A 103 -8.81 -2.23 5.56
N ILE A 104 -7.58 -2.58 5.93
CA ILE A 104 -6.40 -2.45 5.05
C ILE A 104 -6.49 -3.40 3.85
N ALA A 105 -6.89 -4.65 4.07
CA ALA A 105 -7.08 -5.63 3.01
C ALA A 105 -8.12 -5.13 1.99
N LEU A 106 -9.24 -4.58 2.45
CA LEU A 106 -10.28 -4.00 1.60
C LEU A 106 -9.76 -2.77 0.82
N VAL A 107 -9.12 -1.82 1.50
CA VAL A 107 -8.55 -0.62 0.85
C VAL A 107 -7.56 -1.01 -0.23
N GLY A 108 -6.62 -1.90 0.07
CA GLY A 108 -5.62 -2.36 -0.87
C GLY A 108 -6.21 -3.12 -2.06
N THR A 109 -7.18 -4.01 -1.81
CA THR A 109 -7.87 -4.76 -2.87
C THR A 109 -8.69 -3.85 -3.79
N CYS A 110 -9.43 -2.89 -3.22
CA CYS A 110 -10.19 -1.90 -3.99
C CYS A 110 -9.27 -1.01 -4.83
N ALA A 111 -8.15 -0.54 -4.25
CA ALA A 111 -7.14 0.22 -4.97
C ALA A 111 -6.52 -0.59 -6.11
N ALA A 112 -6.16 -1.85 -5.85
CA ALA A 112 -5.61 -2.75 -6.87
C ALA A 112 -6.59 -2.97 -8.03
N TRP A 113 -7.87 -3.24 -7.72
CA TRP A 113 -8.90 -3.42 -8.72
C TRP A 113 -9.08 -2.17 -9.59
N TYR A 114 -9.14 -0.98 -8.96
CA TYR A 114 -9.23 0.30 -9.67
C TYR A 114 -8.02 0.52 -10.61
N LEU A 115 -6.80 0.30 -10.11
CA LEU A 115 -5.57 0.50 -10.87
C LEU A 115 -5.45 -0.49 -12.04
N PHE A 116 -5.83 -1.75 -11.84
CA PHE A 116 -5.87 -2.76 -12.89
C PHE A 116 -6.82 -2.37 -14.03
N ARG A 117 -8.06 -1.98 -13.68
CA ARG A 117 -9.06 -1.53 -14.65
C ARG A 117 -8.61 -0.28 -15.40
N SER A 118 -7.99 0.65 -14.69
CA SER A 118 -7.48 1.91 -15.26
C SER A 118 -6.33 1.67 -16.23
N ALA A 119 -5.37 0.82 -15.88
CA ALA A 119 -4.24 0.47 -16.75
C ALA A 119 -4.71 -0.19 -18.07
N ARG A 120 -5.70 -1.09 -18.00
CA ARG A 120 -6.26 -1.73 -19.21
C ARG A 120 -6.95 -0.72 -20.14
N ARG A 121 -7.67 0.26 -19.59
CA ARG A 121 -8.29 1.33 -20.40
C ARG A 121 -7.24 2.18 -21.10
N VAL A 122 -6.14 2.53 -20.41
CA VAL A 122 -5.04 3.30 -21.02
C VAL A 122 -4.39 2.53 -22.16
N ALA A 123 -4.12 1.24 -21.98
CA ALA A 123 -3.56 0.38 -23.02
C ALA A 123 -4.50 0.22 -24.23
N GLY A 124 -5.80 0.02 -24.00
CA GLY A 124 -6.78 -0.12 -25.08
C GLY A 124 -6.90 1.13 -25.95
N ASN A 125 -6.90 2.33 -25.34
CA ASN A 125 -6.97 3.59 -26.09
C ASN A 125 -5.71 3.85 -26.92
N ALA A 126 -4.54 3.41 -26.46
CA ALA A 126 -3.29 3.57 -27.22
C ALA A 126 -3.26 2.68 -28.46
N ALA A 127 -3.83 1.47 -28.37
CA ALA A 127 -3.92 0.54 -29.49
C ALA A 127 -4.88 1.06 -30.59
N SER A 128 -6.01 1.67 -30.22
CA SER A 128 -6.94 2.24 -31.22
C SER A 128 -6.33 3.42 -31.97
N THR A 129 -5.60 4.31 -31.30
CA THR A 129 -4.94 5.46 -31.94
C THR A 129 -3.77 5.11 -32.86
N ALA A 130 -3.23 3.89 -32.76
CA ALA A 130 -2.15 3.44 -33.63
C ALA A 130 -2.66 2.70 -34.88
N ALA A 131 -3.97 2.41 -34.96
CA ALA A 131 -4.61 1.73 -36.07
C ALA A 131 -5.30 2.70 -37.05
N ASP A 132 -5.40 3.99 -36.69
CA ASP A 132 -5.89 5.10 -37.51
C ASP A 132 -4.70 5.83 -38.16
#